data_AF-A0AAV2H760-F1
#
_entry.id   AF-A0AAV2H760-F1
#
_cell.length_a   1.000
_cell.length_b   1.000
_cell.length_c   1.000
_cell.angle_alpha   90.00
_cell.angle_beta   90.00
_cell.angle_gamma   90.00
#
_symmetry.space_group_name_H-M   'P 1'
#
loop_
_entity.id
_entity.type
_entity.pdbx_description
1 polymer ?
#
loop_
_entity_poly.entity_id
_entity_poly.type
_entity_poly.pdbx_seq_one_letter_code
_entity_poly.pdbx_strand_id
1 'polypeptide(L)'
;MSSTRPVQLSPFQKEKLEYYFRFLSPNEDGYLEKSSINRLMARIQDFTGWDEDSPRAKECREVHEAFFELLFEKAKEEEGTVGKVDLKNWLFMWSSILPGVMSMHNLPVWLRLMPQLLFKIVDRRRQDYLTANDLEIFYKEMVHLDPQQAREIAINAYQQMTDGGRYPLNADSYEQLFANFLIGRTPYGPGRYIFGCFEHEVQPFQLITPAPEPDDDVVIEVKKPISGRRPSRQLSYTN
;
A
#
# COMPACT_ATOMS: atom_id res chain seq x y z
N MET A 1 -7.60 -17.70 19.68
CA MET A 1 -6.98 -16.98 18.54
C MET A 1 -6.23 -15.79 19.11
N SER A 2 -4.94 -15.67 18.86
CA SER A 2 -4.11 -14.62 19.45
C SER A 2 -4.55 -13.26 18.92
N SER A 3 -5.02 -12.37 19.80
CA SER A 3 -5.24 -10.96 19.50
C SER A 3 -3.87 -10.29 19.36
N THR A 4 -3.23 -10.48 18.21
CA THR A 4 -2.07 -9.69 17.82
C THR A 4 -2.56 -8.27 17.58
N ARG A 5 -2.11 -7.33 18.43
CA ARG A 5 -2.38 -5.90 18.22
C ARG A 5 -1.94 -5.51 16.80
N PRO A 6 -2.76 -4.75 16.06
CA PRO A 6 -2.40 -4.26 14.74
C PRO A 6 -1.08 -3.49 14.80
N VAL A 7 -0.17 -3.77 13.85
CA VAL A 7 1.10 -3.06 13.78
C VAL A 7 0.88 -1.70 13.17
N GLN A 8 1.42 -0.65 13.78
CA GLN A 8 1.27 0.70 13.26
C GLN A 8 1.91 0.86 11.88
N LEU A 9 1.09 1.15 10.87
CA LEU A 9 1.54 1.49 9.52
C LEU A 9 2.33 2.81 9.53
N SER A 10 3.41 2.88 8.76
CA SER A 10 4.15 4.14 8.58
C SER A 10 3.30 5.18 7.83
N PRO A 11 3.60 6.49 7.94
CA PRO A 11 2.88 7.52 7.19
C PRO A 11 2.85 7.23 5.68
N PHE A 12 4.01 6.86 5.12
CA PHE A 12 4.14 6.49 3.71
C PHE A 12 3.31 5.25 3.31
N GLN A 13 3.22 4.24 4.18
CA GLN A 13 2.35 3.08 3.91
C GLN A 13 0.87 3.48 3.89
N LYS A 14 0.44 4.35 4.82
CA LYS A 14 -0.94 4.83 4.85
C LYS A 14 -1.31 5.59 3.57
N GLU A 15 -0.42 6.45 3.10
CA GLU A 15 -0.62 7.23 1.88
C GLU A 15 -0.80 6.34 0.64
N LYS A 16 0.05 5.32 0.47
CA LYS A 16 -0.10 4.32 -0.59
C LYS A 16 -1.44 3.60 -0.55
N LEU A 17 -1.79 3.14 0.64
CA LEU A 17 -3.01 2.37 0.85
C LEU A 17 -4.24 3.25 0.66
N GLU A 18 -4.19 4.52 1.05
CA GLU A 18 -5.25 5.49 0.79
C GLU A 18 -5.40 5.76 -0.72
N TYR A 19 -4.29 5.89 -1.44
CA TYR A 19 -4.33 6.00 -2.90
C TYR A 19 -5.01 4.78 -3.53
N TYR A 20 -4.65 3.58 -3.07
CA TYR A 20 -5.29 2.35 -3.53
C TYR A 20 -6.77 2.29 -3.15
N PHE A 21 -7.15 2.74 -1.95
CA PHE A 21 -8.54 2.84 -1.52
C PHE A 21 -9.36 3.73 -2.47
N ARG A 22 -8.84 4.90 -2.83
CA ARG A 22 -9.49 5.81 -3.78
C ARG A 22 -9.62 5.19 -5.17
N PHE A 23 -8.62 4.45 -5.61
CA PHE A 23 -8.69 3.70 -6.86
C PHE A 23 -9.86 2.70 -6.86
N LEU A 24 -10.25 2.13 -5.72
CA LEU A 24 -11.39 1.20 -5.62
C LEU A 24 -12.78 1.87 -5.68
N SER A 25 -12.83 3.18 -5.97
CA SER A 25 -14.06 3.95 -6.20
C SER A 25 -15.02 3.98 -4.99
N PRO A 26 -14.58 4.49 -3.81
CA PRO A 26 -15.48 4.76 -2.70
C PRO A 26 -16.58 5.74 -3.12
N ASN A 27 -17.70 5.74 -2.40
CA ASN A 27 -18.78 6.70 -2.63
C ASN A 27 -18.40 8.09 -2.10
N GLU A 28 -19.29 9.07 -2.29
CA GLU A 28 -19.07 10.46 -1.85
C GLU A 28 -18.86 10.59 -0.33
N ASP A 29 -19.43 9.66 0.44
CA ASP A 29 -19.28 9.57 1.89
C ASP A 29 -17.97 8.86 2.31
N GLY A 30 -17.14 8.41 1.37
CA GLY A 30 -15.86 7.77 1.63
C GLY A 30 -15.93 6.27 1.98
N TYR A 31 -17.02 5.58 1.62
CA TYR A 31 -17.19 4.14 1.86
C TYR A 31 -17.00 3.31 0.59
N LEU A 32 -16.30 2.20 0.73
CA LEU A 32 -16.42 1.06 -0.17
C LEU A 32 -17.65 0.24 0.21
N GLU A 33 -18.47 -0.07 -0.79
CA GLU A 33 -19.75 -0.77 -0.67
C GLU A 33 -19.99 -1.60 -1.95
N LYS A 34 -21.08 -2.37 -2.00
CA LYS A 34 -21.36 -3.22 -3.17
C LYS A 34 -21.44 -2.42 -4.49
N SER A 35 -21.99 -1.21 -4.45
CA SER A 35 -22.01 -0.28 -5.60
C SER A 35 -20.63 0.21 -6.02
N SER A 36 -19.62 0.21 -5.14
CA SER A 36 -18.24 0.54 -5.51
C SER A 36 -17.66 -0.45 -6.51
N ILE A 37 -17.99 -1.74 -6.37
CA ILE A 37 -17.60 -2.77 -7.34
C ILE A 37 -18.19 -2.43 -8.71
N ASN A 38 -19.47 -2.08 -8.76
CA ASN A 38 -20.13 -1.72 -10.02
C ASN A 38 -19.51 -0.47 -10.66
N ARG A 39 -19.21 0.57 -9.87
CA ARG A 39 -18.53 1.77 -10.37
C ARG A 39 -17.13 1.45 -10.90
N LEU A 40 -16.37 0.61 -10.17
CA LEU A 40 -15.04 0.18 -10.59
C LEU A 40 -15.11 -0.65 -11.88
N MET A 41 -16.03 -1.59 -11.98
CA MET A 41 -16.21 -2.43 -13.18
C MET A 41 -16.64 -1.61 -14.39
N ALA A 42 -17.57 -0.67 -14.22
CA ALA A 42 -17.97 0.25 -15.29
C ALA A 42 -16.77 1.05 -15.81
N ARG A 43 -15.97 1.63 -14.90
CA ARG A 43 -14.76 2.38 -15.30
C ARG A 43 -13.72 1.50 -16.00
N ILE A 44 -13.54 0.25 -15.56
CA ILE A 44 -12.66 -0.71 -16.25
C ILE A 44 -13.20 -1.04 -17.64
N GLN A 45 -14.51 -1.27 -17.79
CA GLN A 45 -15.14 -1.54 -19.09
C GLN A 45 -14.98 -0.35 -20.03
N ASP A 46 -15.26 0.87 -19.56
CA ASP A 46 -15.09 2.11 -20.33
C ASP A 46 -13.65 2.28 -20.83
N PHE A 47 -12.67 1.99 -19.96
CA PHE A 47 -11.25 2.08 -20.32
C PHE A 47 -10.78 0.97 -21.29
N THR A 48 -11.15 -0.27 -21.00
CA THR A 48 -10.64 -1.45 -21.72
C THR A 48 -11.40 -1.73 -23.01
N GLY A 49 -12.66 -1.30 -23.11
CA GLY A 49 -13.60 -1.70 -24.15
C GLY A 49 -13.97 -3.18 -24.10
N TRP A 50 -13.80 -3.84 -22.94
CA TRP A 50 -14.19 -5.24 -22.79
C TRP A 50 -15.71 -5.39 -22.82
N ASP A 51 -16.17 -6.37 -23.59
CA ASP A 51 -17.54 -6.82 -23.53
C ASP A 51 -17.83 -7.42 -22.15
N GLU A 52 -18.98 -7.08 -21.55
CA GLU A 52 -19.34 -7.50 -20.19
C GLU A 52 -19.44 -9.02 -20.06
N ASP A 53 -19.81 -9.70 -21.14
CA ASP A 53 -19.91 -11.16 -21.18
C ASP A 53 -18.59 -11.85 -21.51
N SER A 54 -17.54 -11.09 -21.85
CA SER A 54 -16.23 -11.65 -22.16
C SER A 54 -15.61 -12.35 -20.95
N PRO A 55 -14.81 -13.42 -21.17
CA PRO A 55 -14.11 -14.10 -20.07
C PRO A 55 -13.24 -13.18 -19.22
N ARG A 56 -12.65 -12.13 -19.81
CA ARG A 56 -11.79 -11.16 -19.09
C ARG A 56 -12.59 -10.25 -18.15
N ALA A 57 -13.75 -9.76 -18.61
CA ALA A 57 -14.63 -8.95 -17.78
C ALA A 57 -15.19 -9.76 -16.60
N LYS A 58 -15.58 -11.02 -16.84
CA LYS A 58 -16.05 -11.94 -15.81
C LYS A 58 -14.96 -12.28 -14.79
N GLU A 59 -13.76 -12.67 -15.24
CA GLU A 59 -12.60 -12.91 -14.37
C GLU A 59 -12.28 -11.68 -13.52
N CYS A 60 -12.28 -10.49 -14.13
CA CYS A 60 -12.05 -9.22 -13.44
C CYS A 60 -13.06 -8.97 -12.33
N ARG A 61 -14.35 -9.16 -12.62
CA ARG A 61 -15.44 -8.97 -11.67
C ARG A 61 -15.35 -9.96 -10.52
N GLU A 62 -15.17 -11.25 -10.80
CA GLU A 62 -15.07 -12.30 -9.79
C GLU A 62 -13.92 -12.07 -8.80
N VAL A 63 -12.74 -11.68 -9.30
CA VAL A 63 -11.58 -11.37 -8.44
C VAL A 63 -11.87 -10.16 -7.52
N HIS A 64 -12.51 -9.12 -8.05
CA HIS A 64 -12.88 -7.95 -7.24
C HIS A 64 -14.01 -8.26 -6.26
N GLU A 65 -15.01 -9.07 -6.63
CA GLU A 65 -16.07 -9.50 -5.73
C GLU A 65 -15.51 -10.30 -4.55
N ALA A 66 -14.67 -11.30 -4.80
CA ALA A 66 -14.02 -12.08 -3.74
C ALA A 66 -13.15 -11.19 -2.82
N PHE A 67 -12.49 -10.18 -3.38
CA PHE A 67 -11.73 -9.20 -2.61
C PHE A 67 -12.63 -8.34 -1.72
N PHE A 68 -13.73 -7.80 -2.25
CA PHE A 68 -14.66 -6.96 -1.50
C PHE A 68 -15.42 -7.75 -0.44
N GLU A 69 -15.80 -9.00 -0.71
CA GLU A 69 -16.41 -9.89 0.28
C GLU A 69 -15.52 -10.07 1.50
N LEU A 70 -14.24 -10.42 1.29
CA LEU A 70 -13.28 -10.52 2.39
C LEU A 70 -13.10 -9.19 3.12
N LEU A 71 -13.06 -8.08 2.38
CA LEU A 71 -12.92 -6.75 2.95
C LEU A 71 -14.10 -6.41 3.88
N PHE A 72 -15.33 -6.74 3.47
CA PHE A 72 -16.54 -6.55 4.28
C PHE A 72 -16.57 -7.48 5.51
N GLU A 73 -16.13 -8.73 5.37
CA GLU A 73 -15.98 -9.65 6.51
C GLU A 73 -15.01 -9.08 7.54
N LYS A 74 -13.83 -8.60 7.10
CA LYS A 74 -12.82 -8.01 7.97
C LYS A 74 -13.29 -6.74 8.65
N ALA A 75 -14.02 -5.87 7.94
CA ALA A 75 -14.59 -4.67 8.54
C ALA A 75 -15.65 -5.00 9.61
N LYS A 76 -16.45 -6.05 9.40
CA LYS A 76 -17.45 -6.51 10.36
C LYS A 76 -16.83 -7.06 11.66
N GLU A 77 -15.70 -7.76 11.56
CA GLU A 77 -14.95 -8.26 12.72
C GLU A 77 -14.47 -7.13 13.65
N GLU A 78 -14.26 -5.92 13.10
CA GLU A 78 -13.68 -4.75 13.78
C GLU A 78 -14.72 -3.68 14.14
N GLU A 79 -15.94 -4.11 14.48
CA GLU A 79 -17.07 -3.22 14.83
C GLU A 79 -17.45 -2.22 13.72
N GLY A 80 -17.10 -2.52 12.46
CA GLY A 80 -17.47 -1.72 11.30
C GLY A 80 -18.95 -1.82 10.91
N THR A 81 -19.37 -0.98 9.98
CA THR A 81 -20.73 -1.05 9.43
C THR A 81 -20.83 -2.22 8.45
N VAL A 82 -21.82 -3.09 8.62
CA VAL A 82 -22.00 -4.26 7.75
C VAL A 82 -22.14 -3.82 6.29
N GLY A 83 -21.32 -4.41 5.40
CA GLY A 83 -21.34 -4.13 3.97
C GLY A 83 -20.75 -2.77 3.57
N LYS A 84 -20.10 -2.07 4.50
CA LYS A 84 -19.40 -0.80 4.25
C LYS A 84 -18.01 -0.82 4.87
N VAL A 85 -17.03 -0.28 4.15
CA VAL A 85 -15.65 -0.16 4.61
C VAL A 85 -15.20 1.28 4.41
N ASP A 86 -14.88 1.97 5.48
CA ASP A 86 -14.24 3.29 5.42
C ASP A 86 -12.70 3.17 5.35
N LEU A 87 -12.03 4.31 5.24
CA LEU A 87 -10.55 4.35 5.20
C LEU A 87 -9.92 3.81 6.49
N LYS A 88 -10.57 3.94 7.65
CA LYS A 88 -10.04 3.45 8.92
C LYS A 88 -10.08 1.92 8.96
N ASN A 89 -11.20 1.31 8.60
CA ASN A 89 -11.34 -0.14 8.47
C ASN A 89 -10.33 -0.70 7.45
N TRP A 90 -10.16 -0.01 6.31
CA TRP A 90 -9.18 -0.35 5.30
C TRP A 90 -7.74 -0.37 5.84
N LEU A 91 -7.30 0.73 6.45
CA LEU A 91 -5.95 0.83 7.02
C LEU A 91 -5.73 -0.18 8.14
N PHE A 92 -6.76 -0.44 8.94
CA PHE A 92 -6.71 -1.46 9.98
C PHE A 92 -6.50 -2.86 9.38
N MET A 93 -7.25 -3.23 8.35
CA MET A 93 -7.07 -4.51 7.66
C MET A 93 -5.62 -4.66 7.14
N TRP A 94 -5.07 -3.63 6.51
CA TRP A 94 -3.68 -3.69 6.03
C TRP A 94 -2.65 -3.76 7.15
N SER A 95 -2.94 -3.14 8.30
CA SER A 95 -2.09 -3.21 9.49
C SER A 95 -2.00 -4.61 10.11
N SER A 96 -2.96 -5.50 9.81
CA SER A 96 -2.95 -6.90 10.22
C SER A 96 -2.38 -7.83 9.15
N ILE A 97 -2.55 -7.50 7.86
CA ILE A 97 -2.04 -8.31 6.73
C ILE A 97 -0.55 -8.08 6.48
N LEU A 98 -0.08 -6.84 6.42
CA LEU A 98 1.29 -6.52 5.99
C LEU A 98 2.41 -6.97 6.95
N PRO A 99 2.21 -7.06 8.28
CA PRO A 99 3.27 -7.52 9.18
C PRO A 99 3.73 -8.94 8.86
N GLY A 100 5.03 -9.12 8.62
CA GLY A 100 5.61 -10.43 8.35
C GLY A 100 5.47 -10.91 6.90
N VAL A 101 4.80 -10.16 6.02
CA VAL A 101 4.77 -10.46 4.59
C VAL A 101 6.14 -10.14 4.00
N MET A 102 6.80 -11.18 3.48
CA MET A 102 8.09 -11.04 2.80
C MET A 102 7.96 -11.17 1.28
N SER A 103 6.87 -11.77 0.79
CA SER A 103 6.63 -12.00 -0.63
C SER A 103 5.14 -12.05 -0.95
N MET A 104 4.79 -11.94 -2.23
CA MET A 104 3.42 -12.10 -2.72
C MET A 104 2.82 -13.46 -2.34
N HIS A 105 3.62 -14.52 -2.19
CA HIS A 105 3.15 -15.85 -1.80
C HIS A 105 2.53 -15.91 -0.40
N ASN A 106 2.87 -14.96 0.49
CA ASN A 106 2.31 -14.88 1.83
C ASN A 106 0.97 -14.14 1.88
N LEU A 107 0.51 -13.60 0.75
CA LEU A 107 -0.72 -12.84 0.65
C LEU A 107 -1.92 -13.72 0.25
N PRO A 108 -3.15 -13.28 0.60
CA PRO A 108 -4.37 -13.95 0.17
C PRO A 108 -4.44 -14.16 -1.35
N VAL A 109 -5.16 -15.20 -1.78
CA VAL A 109 -5.27 -15.60 -3.21
C VAL A 109 -5.68 -14.43 -4.09
N TRP A 110 -6.73 -13.69 -3.73
CA TRP A 110 -7.21 -12.55 -4.51
C TRP A 110 -6.10 -11.52 -4.76
N LEU A 111 -5.27 -11.25 -3.76
CA LEU A 111 -4.20 -10.25 -3.85
C LEU A 111 -3.03 -10.73 -4.70
N ARG A 112 -2.87 -12.06 -4.84
CA ARG A 112 -1.94 -12.66 -5.80
C ARG A 112 -2.45 -12.60 -7.24
N LEU A 113 -3.76 -12.50 -7.45
CA LEU A 113 -4.37 -12.37 -8.78
C LEU A 113 -4.43 -10.91 -9.25
N MET A 114 -4.50 -9.95 -8.32
CA MET A 114 -4.58 -8.52 -8.63
C MET A 114 -3.50 -7.99 -9.60
N PRO A 115 -2.20 -8.34 -9.47
CA PRO A 115 -1.17 -7.79 -10.37
C PRO A 115 -1.38 -8.22 -11.82
N GLN A 116 -1.74 -9.49 -12.04
CA GLN A 116 -2.03 -10.00 -13.37
C GLN A 116 -3.28 -9.35 -13.96
N LEU A 117 -4.29 -9.10 -13.13
CA LEU A 117 -5.50 -8.42 -13.55
C LEU A 117 -5.22 -6.97 -13.94
N LEU A 118 -4.49 -6.23 -13.12
CA LEU A 118 -4.08 -4.85 -13.42
C LEU A 118 -3.23 -4.79 -14.69
N PHE A 119 -2.29 -5.72 -14.87
CA PHE A 119 -1.52 -5.83 -16.10
C PHE A 119 -2.43 -6.02 -17.33
N LYS A 120 -3.39 -6.95 -17.28
CA LYS A 120 -4.36 -7.20 -18.37
C LYS A 120 -5.23 -5.98 -18.66
N ILE A 121 -5.59 -5.19 -17.65
CA ILE A 121 -6.34 -3.95 -17.81
C ILE A 121 -5.50 -2.94 -18.63
N VAL A 122 -4.23 -2.76 -18.27
CA VAL A 122 -3.32 -1.81 -18.93
C VAL A 122 -2.91 -2.29 -20.33
N ASP A 123 -2.67 -3.58 -20.53
CA ASP A 123 -2.29 -4.19 -21.81
C ASP A 123 -3.51 -4.35 -22.76
N ARG A 124 -4.03 -3.22 -23.22
CA ARG A 124 -5.14 -3.16 -24.19
C ARG A 124 -4.77 -3.79 -25.54
N ARG A 125 -3.48 -3.71 -25.91
CA ARG A 125 -2.95 -4.16 -27.21
C ARG A 125 -2.57 -5.64 -27.24
N ARG A 126 -2.55 -6.32 -26.09
CA ARG A 126 -2.23 -7.75 -25.95
C ARG A 126 -0.83 -8.08 -26.45
N GLN A 127 0.14 -7.25 -26.07
CA GLN A 127 1.52 -7.37 -26.52
C GLN A 127 2.39 -8.15 -25.52
N ASP A 128 1.83 -8.59 -24.39
CA ASP A 128 2.54 -9.27 -23.29
C ASP A 128 3.64 -8.41 -22.61
N TYR A 129 3.80 -7.16 -23.06
CA TYR A 129 4.60 -6.12 -22.45
C TYR A 129 3.90 -4.77 -22.59
N LEU A 130 4.12 -3.89 -21.62
CA LEU A 130 3.62 -2.52 -21.62
C LEU A 130 4.70 -1.58 -22.16
N THR A 131 4.26 -0.49 -22.76
CA THR A 131 5.09 0.63 -23.20
C THR A 131 4.76 1.89 -22.40
N ALA A 132 5.62 2.93 -22.50
CA ALA A 132 5.31 4.24 -21.93
C ALA A 132 3.96 4.79 -22.40
N ASN A 133 3.57 4.51 -23.65
CA ASN A 133 2.28 4.93 -24.20
C ASN A 133 1.09 4.18 -23.56
N ASP A 134 1.25 2.90 -23.20
CA ASP A 134 0.18 2.18 -22.48
C ASP A 134 -0.02 2.76 -21.08
N LEU A 135 1.08 3.13 -20.40
CA LEU A 135 1.04 3.80 -19.11
C LEU A 135 0.42 5.20 -19.21
N GLU A 136 0.76 6.00 -20.23
CA GLU A 136 0.17 7.32 -20.46
C GLU A 136 -1.34 7.24 -20.64
N ILE A 137 -1.80 6.31 -21.50
CA ILE A 137 -3.22 6.07 -21.75
C ILE A 137 -3.91 5.65 -20.46
N PHE A 138 -3.33 4.72 -19.68
CA PHE A 138 -3.87 4.28 -18.41
C PHE A 138 -3.96 5.42 -17.38
N TYR A 139 -2.91 6.23 -17.22
CA TYR A 139 -2.92 7.34 -16.27
C TYR A 139 -3.92 8.43 -16.66
N LYS A 140 -4.10 8.69 -17.95
CA LYS A 140 -5.07 9.67 -18.44
C LYS A 140 -6.51 9.18 -18.36
N GLU A 141 -6.79 7.97 -18.83
CA GLU A 141 -8.17 7.50 -19.03
C GLU A 141 -8.72 6.73 -17.82
N MET A 142 -7.87 6.01 -17.08
CA MET A 142 -8.29 5.19 -15.93
C MET A 142 -8.05 5.87 -14.59
N VAL A 143 -6.91 6.56 -14.44
CA VAL A 143 -6.55 7.32 -13.22
C VAL A 143 -7.06 8.77 -13.27
N HIS A 144 -7.36 9.28 -14.46
CA HIS A 144 -7.85 10.65 -14.70
C HIS A 144 -6.84 11.75 -14.32
N LEU A 145 -5.55 11.52 -14.55
CA LEU A 145 -4.55 12.58 -14.47
C LEU A 145 -4.70 13.57 -15.63
N ASP A 146 -4.25 14.81 -15.41
CA ASP A 146 -4.13 15.80 -16.48
C ASP A 146 -3.27 15.23 -17.64
N PRO A 147 -3.63 15.46 -18.91
CA PRO A 147 -2.91 14.86 -20.05
C PRO A 147 -1.41 15.17 -20.09
N GLN A 148 -1.00 16.38 -19.72
CA GLN A 148 0.42 16.74 -19.70
C GLN A 148 1.14 16.02 -18.56
N GLN A 149 0.53 16.03 -17.38
CA GLN A 149 1.07 15.32 -16.21
C GLN A 149 1.15 13.81 -16.46
N ALA A 150 0.12 13.20 -17.05
CA ALA A 150 0.06 11.77 -17.37
C ALA A 150 1.22 11.36 -18.28
N ARG A 151 1.52 12.17 -19.30
CA ARG A 151 2.62 11.92 -20.23
C ARG A 151 3.99 11.99 -19.54
N GLU A 152 4.24 13.03 -18.76
CA GLU A 152 5.51 13.20 -18.04
C GLU A 152 5.74 12.06 -17.04
N ILE A 153 4.70 11.72 -16.27
CA ILE A 153 4.75 10.62 -15.30
C ILE A 153 4.93 9.29 -16.03
N ALA A 154 4.27 9.04 -17.16
CA ALA A 154 4.38 7.79 -17.90
C ALA A 154 5.78 7.53 -18.46
N ILE A 155 6.45 8.56 -18.97
CA ILE A 155 7.84 8.44 -19.44
C ILE A 155 8.77 8.07 -18.27
N ASN A 156 8.65 8.79 -17.15
CA ASN A 156 9.46 8.52 -15.96
C ASN A 156 9.15 7.15 -15.35
N ALA A 157 7.86 6.80 -15.26
CA ALA A 157 7.37 5.50 -14.80
C ALA A 157 7.99 4.38 -15.63
N TYR A 158 7.87 4.45 -16.96
CA TYR A 158 8.40 3.43 -17.84
C TYR A 158 9.91 3.28 -17.66
N GLN A 159 10.65 4.39 -17.60
CA GLN A 159 12.10 4.36 -17.38
C GLN A 159 12.47 3.70 -16.05
N GLN A 160 11.76 3.99 -14.95
CA GLN A 160 12.05 3.40 -13.64
C GLN A 160 11.58 1.94 -13.52
N MET A 161 10.42 1.60 -14.09
CA MET A 161 9.86 0.25 -14.05
C MET A 161 10.66 -0.74 -14.90
N THR A 162 11.41 -0.26 -15.91
CA THR A 162 12.21 -1.08 -16.83
C THR A 162 13.71 -0.99 -16.60
N ASP A 163 14.19 -0.24 -15.60
CA ASP A 163 15.61 0.08 -15.41
C ASP A 163 16.25 0.63 -16.70
N GLY A 164 15.62 1.67 -17.28
CA GLY A 164 16.07 2.28 -18.53
C GLY A 164 15.88 1.40 -19.77
N GLY A 165 14.93 0.47 -19.75
CA GLY A 165 14.67 -0.49 -20.83
C GLY A 165 15.48 -1.78 -20.74
N ARG A 166 16.24 -1.98 -19.67
CA ARG A 166 17.01 -3.22 -19.43
C ARG A 166 16.11 -4.44 -19.22
N TYR A 167 14.96 -4.25 -18.59
CA TYR A 167 13.98 -5.30 -18.36
C TYR A 167 12.63 -4.92 -18.99
N PRO A 168 11.98 -5.84 -19.74
CA PRO A 168 10.68 -5.55 -20.32
C PRO A 168 9.62 -5.43 -19.23
N LEU A 169 8.67 -4.52 -19.42
CA LEU A 169 7.53 -4.36 -18.51
C LEU A 169 6.43 -5.40 -18.85
N ASN A 170 6.70 -6.67 -18.57
CA ASN A 170 5.78 -7.80 -18.74
C ASN A 170 5.02 -8.12 -17.45
N ALA A 171 4.11 -9.12 -17.48
CA ALA A 171 3.30 -9.51 -16.33
C ALA A 171 4.13 -9.85 -15.08
N ASP A 172 5.25 -10.57 -15.22
CA ASP A 172 6.10 -10.97 -14.10
C ASP A 172 6.79 -9.76 -13.44
N SER A 173 7.33 -8.85 -14.24
CA SER A 173 7.91 -7.60 -13.74
C SER A 173 6.85 -6.71 -13.09
N TYR A 174 5.63 -6.69 -13.63
CA TYR A 174 4.50 -5.96 -13.07
C TYR A 174 4.07 -6.50 -11.70
N GLU A 175 4.11 -7.83 -11.50
CA GLU A 175 3.90 -8.45 -10.20
C GLU A 175 4.93 -7.99 -9.16
N GLN A 176 6.20 -7.92 -9.54
CA GLN A 176 7.26 -7.45 -8.63
C GLN A 176 7.09 -5.96 -8.28
N LEU A 177 6.66 -5.15 -9.24
CA LEU A 177 6.34 -3.75 -9.02
C LEU A 177 5.14 -3.62 -8.06
N PHE A 178 4.15 -4.51 -8.16
CA PHE A 178 2.99 -4.52 -7.27
C PHE A 178 3.38 -4.94 -5.86
N ALA A 179 4.24 -5.95 -5.73
CA ALA A 179 4.84 -6.33 -4.47
C ALA A 179 5.62 -5.17 -3.84
N ASN A 180 6.39 -4.43 -4.65
CA ASN A 180 7.11 -3.24 -4.20
C ASN A 180 6.16 -2.12 -3.75
N PHE A 181 5.08 -1.87 -4.49
CA PHE A 181 4.04 -0.93 -4.10
C PHE A 181 3.43 -1.31 -2.76
N LEU A 182 3.08 -2.57 -2.56
CA LEU A 182 2.34 -2.99 -1.39
C LEU A 182 3.22 -3.14 -0.14
N ILE A 183 4.35 -3.83 -0.27
CA ILE A 183 5.20 -4.24 0.85
C ILE A 183 6.36 -3.25 1.07
N GLY A 184 6.76 -2.54 0.01
CA GLY A 184 7.90 -1.61 0.06
C GLY A 184 7.73 -0.55 1.14
N ARG A 185 8.81 -0.28 1.88
CA ARG A 185 8.81 0.73 2.95
C ARG A 185 9.46 2.06 2.53
N THR A 186 10.07 2.09 1.36
CA THR A 186 10.82 3.24 0.85
C THR A 186 10.02 4.00 -0.22
N PRO A 187 10.13 5.34 -0.26
CA PRO A 187 9.37 6.18 -1.19
C PRO A 187 9.86 6.15 -2.64
N TYR A 188 11.07 5.65 -2.87
CA TYR A 188 11.72 5.68 -4.19
C TYR A 188 11.62 4.36 -4.97
N GLY A 189 10.79 3.42 -4.50
CA GLY A 189 10.57 2.17 -5.22
C GLY A 189 9.78 2.39 -6.51
N PRO A 190 10.10 1.66 -7.60
CA PRO A 190 9.41 1.80 -8.88
C PRO A 190 7.94 1.37 -8.83
N GLY A 191 7.50 0.64 -7.80
CA GLY A 191 6.10 0.30 -7.57
C GLY A 191 5.19 1.52 -7.34
N ARG A 192 5.76 2.70 -7.02
CA ARG A 192 4.99 3.93 -6.87
C ARG A 192 4.18 4.32 -8.11
N TYR A 193 4.59 3.83 -9.28
CA TYR A 193 3.99 4.18 -10.55
C TYR A 193 2.77 3.33 -10.93
N ILE A 194 2.47 2.22 -10.25
CA ILE A 194 1.42 1.28 -10.68
C ILE A 194 0.05 1.92 -10.88
N PHE A 195 -0.27 2.97 -10.12
CA PHE A 195 -1.53 3.68 -10.23
C PHE A 195 -1.36 5.16 -10.65
N GLY A 196 -0.29 5.53 -11.36
CA GLY A 196 -0.13 6.91 -11.87
C GLY A 196 0.72 7.84 -11.02
N CYS A 197 1.53 7.29 -10.11
CA CYS A 197 2.39 8.02 -9.17
C CYS A 197 1.60 8.81 -8.12
N PHE A 198 1.90 8.54 -6.85
CA PHE A 198 1.48 9.39 -5.74
C PHE A 198 2.71 10.17 -5.26
N GLU A 199 2.59 11.49 -5.15
CA GLU A 199 3.69 12.35 -4.69
C GLU A 199 3.72 12.37 -3.17
N HIS A 200 4.75 11.74 -2.59
CA HIS A 200 5.02 11.87 -1.15
C HIS A 200 5.76 13.17 -0.89
N GLU A 201 5.15 14.09 -0.14
CA GLU A 201 5.84 15.28 0.37
C GLU A 201 6.90 14.84 1.41
N VAL A 202 8.17 14.85 1.00
CA VAL A 202 9.29 14.59 1.91
C VAL A 202 9.41 15.79 2.84
N GLN A 203 8.96 15.66 4.09
CA GLN A 203 9.31 16.60 5.14
C GLN A 203 10.85 16.65 5.24
N PRO A 204 11.49 17.83 5.15
CA PRO A 204 12.92 17.94 5.27
C PRO A 204 13.35 17.35 6.61
N PHE A 205 14.44 16.59 6.61
CA PHE A 205 15.02 16.05 7.84
C PHE A 205 15.30 17.22 8.80
N GLN A 206 14.65 17.21 9.95
CA GLN A 206 15.04 18.12 11.03
C GLN A 206 16.17 17.45 11.78
N LEU A 207 17.38 18.02 11.68
CA LEU A 207 18.46 17.67 12.60
C LEU A 207 17.96 17.95 14.02
N ILE A 208 18.00 16.95 14.90
CA ILE A 208 17.79 17.17 16.32
C ILE A 208 18.91 18.13 16.74
N THR A 209 18.56 19.40 16.98
CA THR A 209 19.49 20.34 17.57
C THR A 209 19.94 19.76 18.92
N PRO A 210 21.25 19.77 19.23
CA PRO A 210 21.69 19.37 20.57
C PRO A 210 20.89 20.15 21.61
N ALA A 211 20.53 19.47 22.71
CA ALA A 211 19.83 20.11 23.80
C ALA A 211 20.55 21.42 24.17
N PRO A 212 19.82 22.53 24.38
CA PRO A 212 20.45 23.78 24.81
C PRO A 212 21.31 23.47 26.04
N GLU A 213 22.54 23.99 26.04
CA GLU A 213 23.44 23.83 27.18
C GLU A 213 22.69 24.32 28.43
N PRO A 214 22.72 23.54 29.52
CA PRO A 214 22.07 23.98 30.75
C PRO A 214 22.66 25.33 31.15
N ASP A 215 21.80 26.32 31.40
CA ASP A 215 22.22 27.56 32.04
C ASP A 215 22.99 27.20 33.32
N ASP A 216 24.23 27.67 33.44
CA ASP A 216 25.12 27.42 34.59
C ASP A 216 24.51 27.90 35.93
N ASP A 217 23.36 28.58 35.90
CA ASP A 217 22.61 29.06 37.06
C ASP A 217 21.56 28.06 37.61
N VAL A 218 21.37 26.88 37.00
CA VAL A 218 20.50 25.85 37.58
C VAL A 218 21.26 25.04 38.63
N VAL A 219 21.17 25.49 39.89
CA VAL A 219 21.60 24.72 41.06
C VAL A 219 20.72 23.49 41.20
N ILE A 220 21.16 22.35 40.67
CA ILE A 220 20.54 21.05 40.89
C ILE A 220 20.89 20.58 42.30
N GLU A 221 19.98 20.73 43.26
CA GLU A 221 20.11 20.10 44.58
C GLU A 221 20.02 18.57 44.43
N VAL A 222 21.18 17.92 44.40
CA VAL A 222 21.29 16.45 44.44
C VAL A 222 20.96 15.98 45.86
N LYS A 223 19.72 15.54 46.10
CA LYS A 223 19.38 14.76 47.29
C LYS A 223 20.15 13.44 47.25
N LYS A 224 21.12 13.28 48.15
CA LYS A 224 21.87 12.02 48.31
C LYS A 224 20.90 10.87 48.64
N PRO A 225 20.95 9.75 47.91
CA PRO A 225 20.16 8.57 48.24
C PRO A 225 20.65 7.94 49.55
N ILE A 226 19.69 7.50 50.37
CA ILE A 226 19.93 6.81 51.65
C ILE A 226 20.65 5.48 51.36
N SER A 227 21.83 5.30 51.97
CA SER A 227 22.68 4.13 51.80
C SER A 227 22.12 2.88 52.50
N GLY A 228 21.29 2.12 51.78
CA GLY A 228 20.92 0.75 52.17
C GLY A 228 22.04 -0.24 51.82
N ARG A 229 22.67 -0.85 52.83
CA ARG A 229 23.69 -1.92 52.69
C ARG A 229 23.16 -3.09 51.86
N ARG A 230 23.87 -3.47 50.79
CA ARG A 230 23.67 -4.74 50.07
C ARG A 230 24.17 -5.93 50.91
N PRO A 231 23.41 -7.02 51.06
CA PRO A 231 23.92 -8.24 51.67
C PRO A 231 24.83 -9.02 50.70
N SER A 232 25.97 -9.45 51.22
CA SER A 232 27.00 -10.25 50.56
C SER A 232 26.54 -11.70 50.33
N ARG A 233 26.60 -12.17 49.09
CA ARG A 233 26.49 -13.60 48.75
C ARG A 233 27.76 -14.32 49.21
N GLN A 234 27.66 -15.17 50.23
CA GLN A 234 28.66 -16.20 50.50
C GLN A 234 28.43 -17.40 49.57
N LEU A 235 29.47 -17.79 48.85
CA LEU A 235 29.59 -19.10 48.20
C LEU A 235 29.89 -20.14 49.27
N SER A 236 29.09 -21.21 49.34
CA SER A 236 29.43 -22.44 50.06
C SER A 236 29.35 -23.61 49.08
N TYR A 237 30.51 -24.20 48.80
CA TYR A 237 30.64 -25.56 48.27
C TYR A 237 30.64 -26.54 49.44
N THR A 238 29.80 -27.55 49.40
CA THR A 238 30.00 -28.84 50.08
C THR A 238 29.34 -29.95 49.26
N ASN A 239 30.04 -31.08 49.19
CA ASN A 239 29.81 -32.30 48.40
C ASN A 239 28.40 -32.87 48.42
#